data_AF-A0A5C8GHP5-F1
#
_entry.id   AF-A0A5C8GHP5-F1
#
_cell.length_a   1.000
_cell.length_b   1.000
_cell.length_c   1.000
_cell.angle_alpha   90.00
_cell.angle_beta   90.00
_cell.angle_gamma   90.00
#
_symmetry.space_group_name_H-M   'P 1'
#
loop_
_entity.id
_entity.type
_entity.pdbx_description
1 polymer ?
#
loop_
_entity_poly.entity_id
_entity_poly.type
_entity_poly.pdbx_seq_one_letter_code
_entity_poly.pdbx_strand_id
1 'polypeptide(L)'
;MNGIFNADTLINAAMTLCWIGLLISSVMALTIIVDRFIYFTKIKSLDDSLSQKIVSLIKENEIKTAIALCETSKSPLSNIIIAGLNNSKASKEYMQSQANKELPKLERFIAALSTISTVAPLLGLLGTILGMIQSFAVISTVGSGRSTALASGIANALLTTAAGLIIAIPSVVFYNYFVNAVNKKILFMENLSNEISDFLEKN
;
A
#
# COMPACT_ATOMS: atom_id res chain seq x y z
N MET A 1 47.41 -8.73 -2.73
CA MET A 1 45.93 -8.74 -2.78
C MET A 1 45.28 -8.18 -1.50
N ASN A 2 45.89 -7.20 -0.80
CA ASN A 2 45.44 -6.73 0.52
C ASN A 2 45.21 -5.21 0.52
N GLY A 3 44.10 -4.72 -0.06
CA GLY A 3 43.83 -3.27 -0.04
C GLY A 3 42.53 -2.79 -0.67
N ILE A 4 41.67 -3.68 -1.17
CA ILE A 4 40.41 -3.29 -1.84
C ILE A 4 39.21 -3.32 -0.87
N PHE A 5 39.36 -3.93 0.31
CA PHE A 5 38.32 -4.02 1.34
C PHE A 5 38.85 -3.48 2.69
N ASN A 6 39.06 -2.17 2.78
CA ASN A 6 39.27 -1.53 4.09
C ASN A 6 37.92 -1.39 4.79
N ALA A 7 37.83 -1.75 6.07
CA ALA A 7 36.60 -1.68 6.87
C ALA A 7 35.92 -0.29 6.76
N ASP A 8 36.70 0.79 6.72
CA ASP A 8 36.20 2.16 6.57
C ASP A 8 35.49 2.39 5.23
N THR A 9 36.00 1.86 4.13
CA THR A 9 35.37 1.97 2.80
C THR A 9 34.04 1.21 2.75
N LEU A 10 33.98 0.04 3.37
CA LEU A 10 32.76 -0.77 3.48
C LEU A 10 31.70 -0.07 4.33
N ILE A 11 32.09 0.52 5.47
CA ILE A 11 31.18 1.24 6.36
C ILE A 11 30.60 2.48 5.65
N ASN A 12 31.44 3.26 4.97
CA ASN A 12 30.99 4.43 4.21
C ASN A 12 30.01 4.05 3.07
N ALA A 13 30.30 2.97 2.34
CA ALA A 13 29.41 2.46 1.31
C ALA A 13 28.07 1.99 1.90
N ALA A 14 28.10 1.27 3.02
CA ALA A 14 26.90 0.79 3.70
C ALA A 14 26.03 1.95 4.23
N MET A 15 26.64 3.00 4.79
CA MET A 15 25.91 4.18 5.25
C MET A 15 25.26 4.94 4.08
N THR A 16 25.96 5.06 2.96
CA THR A 16 25.41 5.66 1.72
C THR A 16 24.22 4.84 1.20
N LEU A 17 24.33 3.51 1.23
CA LEU A 17 23.24 2.61 0.83
C LEU A 17 22.01 2.76 1.73
N CYS A 18 22.19 2.95 3.03
CA CYS A 18 21.08 3.21 3.96
C CYS A 18 20.32 4.50 3.58
N TRP A 19 21.03 5.60 3.32
CA TRP A 19 20.43 6.86 2.90
C TRP A 19 19.70 6.74 1.55
N ILE A 20 20.30 6.06 0.58
CA ILE A 20 19.65 5.81 -0.72
C ILE A 20 18.38 4.97 -0.53
N GLY A 21 18.43 3.92 0.28
CA GLY A 21 17.27 3.08 0.61
C GLY A 21 16.14 3.88 1.27
N LEU A 22 16.48 4.77 2.21
CA LEU A 22 15.52 5.67 2.86
C LEU A 22 14.89 6.64 1.85
N LEU A 23 15.66 7.23 0.94
CA LEU A 23 15.10 8.10 -0.11
C LEU A 23 14.16 7.34 -1.06
N ILE A 24 14.56 6.15 -1.50
CA ILE A 24 13.72 5.32 -2.39
C ILE A 24 12.42 4.95 -1.69
N SER A 25 12.50 4.48 -0.44
CA SER A 25 11.31 4.11 0.34
C SER A 25 10.38 5.30 0.58
N SER A 26 10.92 6.50 0.82
CA SER A 26 10.13 7.73 0.96
C SER A 26 9.36 8.07 -0.33
N VAL A 27 10.04 8.03 -1.49
CA VAL A 27 9.41 8.35 -2.78
C VAL A 27 8.37 7.29 -3.16
N MET A 28 8.67 6.01 -2.97
CA MET A 28 7.71 4.93 -3.22
C MET A 28 6.50 5.03 -2.31
N ALA A 29 6.68 5.25 -1.00
CA ALA A 29 5.59 5.40 -0.05
C ALA A 29 4.65 6.54 -0.47
N LEU A 30 5.21 7.73 -0.75
CA LEU A 30 4.42 8.88 -1.18
C LEU A 30 3.66 8.61 -2.48
N THR A 31 4.33 7.99 -3.46
CA THR A 31 3.70 7.65 -4.75
C THR A 31 2.52 6.70 -4.56
N ILE A 32 2.69 5.65 -3.75
CA ILE A 32 1.62 4.68 -3.46
C ILE A 32 0.46 5.36 -2.71
N ILE A 33 0.77 6.20 -1.72
CA ILE A 33 -0.25 6.91 -0.94
C ILE A 33 -1.12 7.78 -1.85
N VAL A 34 -0.50 8.58 -2.72
CA VAL A 34 -1.23 9.46 -3.64
C VAL A 34 -2.05 8.66 -4.66
N ASP A 35 -1.45 7.65 -5.30
CA ASP A 35 -2.14 6.76 -6.25
C ASP A 35 -3.40 6.14 -5.63
N ARG A 36 -3.24 5.51 -4.46
CA ARG A 36 -4.33 4.83 -3.76
C ARG A 36 -5.38 5.81 -3.28
N PHE A 37 -5.00 6.97 -2.76
CA PHE A 37 -5.96 7.97 -2.29
C PHE A 37 -6.87 8.47 -3.42
N ILE A 38 -6.30 8.74 -4.60
CA ILE A 38 -7.07 9.15 -5.79
C ILE A 38 -7.96 7.99 -6.27
N TYR A 39 -7.41 6.77 -6.34
CA TYR A 39 -8.13 5.56 -6.78
C TYR A 39 -9.38 5.29 -5.93
N PHE A 40 -9.25 5.25 -4.60
CA PHE A 40 -10.38 4.99 -3.70
C PHE A 40 -11.42 6.11 -3.72
N THR A 41 -10.99 7.36 -3.83
CA THR A 41 -11.93 8.50 -3.91
C THR A 41 -12.75 8.45 -5.19
N LYS A 42 -12.12 8.14 -6.33
CA LYS A 42 -12.79 8.04 -7.63
C LYS A 42 -13.80 6.89 -7.64
N ILE A 43 -13.39 5.71 -7.18
CA ILE A 43 -14.25 4.51 -7.16
C ILE A 43 -15.43 4.68 -6.19
N LYS A 44 -15.22 5.33 -5.03
CA LYS A 44 -16.32 5.57 -4.09
C LYS A 44 -17.48 6.33 -4.75
N SER A 45 -17.18 7.44 -5.42
CA SER A 45 -18.23 8.24 -6.08
C SER A 45 -18.98 7.47 -7.18
N LEU A 46 -18.26 6.62 -7.91
CA LEU A 46 -18.81 5.86 -9.03
C LEU A 46 -19.75 4.75 -8.54
N ASP A 47 -19.30 3.96 -7.56
CA ASP A 47 -20.07 2.83 -7.01
C ASP A 47 -21.36 3.29 -6.30
N ASP A 48 -21.32 4.42 -5.57
CA ASP A 48 -22.49 4.97 -4.89
C ASP A 48 -23.58 5.37 -5.92
N SER A 49 -23.17 5.95 -7.05
CA SER A 49 -24.10 6.32 -8.14
C SER A 49 -24.60 5.12 -8.94
N LEU A 50 -23.77 4.07 -9.07
CA LEU A 50 -24.05 2.88 -9.86
C LEU A 50 -24.99 1.93 -9.12
N SER A 51 -24.75 1.70 -7.83
CA SER A 51 -25.59 0.84 -6.99
C SER A 51 -27.05 1.28 -6.95
N GLN A 52 -27.32 2.58 -6.75
CA GLN A 52 -28.68 3.12 -6.71
C GLN A 52 -29.43 2.89 -8.03
N LYS A 53 -28.76 3.13 -9.17
CA LYS A 53 -29.34 2.94 -10.51
C LYS A 53 -29.56 1.49 -10.87
N ILE A 54 -28.67 0.60 -10.44
CA ILE A 54 -28.80 -0.84 -10.73
C ILE A 54 -29.95 -1.43 -9.94
N VAL A 55 -30.07 -1.10 -8.66
CA VAL A 55 -31.18 -1.59 -7.83
C VAL A 55 -32.53 -1.11 -8.39
N SER A 56 -32.63 0.12 -8.92
CA SER A 56 -33.87 0.57 -9.58
C SER A 56 -34.15 -0.18 -10.89
N LEU A 57 -33.16 -0.34 -11.76
CA LEU A 57 -33.34 -1.02 -13.06
C LEU A 57 -33.67 -2.51 -12.89
N ILE A 58 -33.11 -3.17 -11.88
CA ILE A 58 -33.43 -4.56 -11.56
C ILE A 58 -34.88 -4.68 -11.07
N LYS A 59 -35.37 -3.74 -10.24
CA LYS A 59 -36.77 -3.69 -9.80
C LYS A 59 -37.76 -3.47 -10.95
N GLU A 60 -37.35 -2.73 -11.97
CA GLU A 60 -38.14 -2.49 -13.19
C GLU A 60 -38.03 -3.64 -14.21
N ASN A 61 -37.31 -4.72 -13.88
CA ASN A 61 -37.04 -5.89 -14.72
C ASN A 61 -36.29 -5.55 -16.03
N GLU A 62 -35.56 -4.42 -16.04
CA GLU A 62 -34.75 -3.95 -17.17
C GLU A 62 -33.30 -4.45 -17.10
N ILE A 63 -33.11 -5.77 -17.07
CA ILE A 63 -31.79 -6.40 -16.89
C ILE A 63 -30.79 -5.99 -18.00
N LYS A 64 -31.26 -5.84 -19.25
CA LYS A 64 -30.41 -5.42 -20.37
C LYS A 64 -29.87 -4.00 -20.20
N THR A 65 -30.71 -3.09 -19.72
CA THR A 65 -30.33 -1.69 -19.45
C THR A 65 -29.34 -1.63 -18.28
N ALA A 66 -29.53 -2.46 -17.25
CA ALA A 66 -28.59 -2.58 -16.13
C ALA A 66 -27.20 -3.04 -16.57
N ILE A 67 -27.12 -4.03 -17.48
CA ILE A 67 -25.83 -4.51 -18.03
C ILE A 67 -25.14 -3.39 -18.81
N ALA A 68 -25.85 -2.68 -19.70
CA ALA A 68 -25.26 -1.59 -20.50
C ALA A 68 -24.71 -0.44 -19.63
N LEU A 69 -25.38 -0.12 -18.51
CA LEU A 69 -24.91 0.87 -17.54
C LEU A 69 -23.63 0.41 -16.83
N CYS A 70 -23.54 -0.89 -16.50
CA CYS A 70 -22.36 -1.49 -15.89
C CYS A 70 -21.16 -1.45 -16.84
N GLU A 71 -21.35 -1.80 -18.11
CA GLU A 71 -20.30 -1.79 -19.14
C GLU A 71 -19.70 -0.40 -19.35
N THR A 72 -20.51 0.64 -19.21
CA THR A 72 -20.08 2.04 -19.36
C THR A 72 -19.20 2.49 -18.19
N SER A 73 -19.46 2.00 -16.98
CA SER A 73 -18.83 2.50 -15.76
C SER A 73 -17.44 1.89 -15.48
N LYS A 74 -17.16 0.67 -16.00
CA LYS A 74 -15.83 0.00 -15.91
C LYS A 74 -15.20 0.00 -14.50
N SER A 75 -16.04 -0.14 -13.47
CA SER A 75 -15.64 -0.29 -12.07
C SER A 75 -15.45 -1.77 -11.69
N PRO A 76 -14.71 -2.09 -10.61
CA PRO A 76 -14.68 -3.45 -10.08
C PRO A 76 -16.09 -3.97 -9.73
N LEU A 77 -16.95 -3.10 -9.21
CA LEU A 77 -18.33 -3.42 -8.88
C LEU A 77 -19.16 -3.81 -10.13
N SER A 78 -19.03 -3.06 -11.23
CA SER A 78 -19.76 -3.37 -12.46
C SER A 78 -19.36 -4.71 -13.05
N ASN A 79 -18.09 -5.12 -12.96
CA ASN A 79 -17.66 -6.42 -13.46
C ASN A 79 -18.31 -7.57 -12.65
N ILE A 80 -18.42 -7.39 -11.33
CA ILE A 80 -19.08 -8.36 -10.44
C ILE A 80 -20.56 -8.46 -10.83
N ILE A 81 -21.26 -7.33 -10.92
CA ILE A 81 -22.69 -7.32 -11.23
C ILE A 81 -22.99 -7.93 -12.61
N ILE A 82 -22.20 -7.61 -13.65
CA ILE A 82 -22.36 -8.20 -14.98
C ILE A 82 -22.24 -9.73 -14.94
N ALA A 83 -21.30 -10.27 -14.15
CA ALA A 83 -21.13 -11.71 -14.00
C ALA A 83 -22.36 -12.38 -13.39
N GLY A 84 -23.00 -11.71 -12.42
CA GLY A 84 -24.25 -12.16 -11.80
C GLY A 84 -25.47 -12.06 -12.70
N LEU A 85 -25.64 -10.92 -13.39
CA LEU A 85 -26.79 -10.69 -14.30
C LEU A 85 -26.77 -11.62 -15.51
N ASN A 86 -25.58 -11.94 -16.05
CA ASN A 86 -25.44 -12.89 -17.16
C ASN A 86 -25.76 -14.34 -16.76
N ASN A 87 -25.72 -14.67 -15.46
CA ASN A 87 -25.90 -16.03 -14.96
C ASN A 87 -26.96 -16.10 -13.86
N SER A 88 -28.21 -15.76 -14.18
CA SER A 88 -29.32 -15.66 -13.21
C SER A 88 -29.48 -16.87 -12.28
N LYS A 89 -29.26 -18.10 -12.76
CA LYS A 89 -29.44 -19.34 -11.97
C LYS A 89 -28.32 -19.64 -10.97
N ALA A 90 -27.15 -19.03 -11.12
CA ALA A 90 -25.98 -19.22 -10.27
C ALA A 90 -25.33 -17.87 -9.94
N SER A 91 -26.15 -16.82 -9.87
CA SER A 91 -25.72 -15.42 -9.83
C SER A 91 -24.71 -15.18 -8.72
N LYS A 92 -25.01 -15.72 -7.52
CA LYS A 92 -24.15 -15.62 -6.33
C LYS A 92 -22.76 -16.23 -6.53
N GLU A 93 -22.67 -17.42 -7.12
CA GLU A 93 -21.40 -18.13 -7.32
C GLU A 93 -20.50 -17.39 -8.33
N TYR A 94 -21.09 -16.92 -9.44
CA TYR A 94 -20.36 -16.14 -10.44
C TYR A 94 -19.92 -14.78 -9.91
N MET A 95 -20.77 -14.10 -9.13
CA MET A 95 -20.40 -12.82 -8.48
C MET A 95 -19.28 -12.99 -7.46
N GLN A 96 -19.33 -14.01 -6.61
CA GLN A 96 -18.25 -14.31 -5.65
C GLN A 96 -16.94 -14.66 -6.36
N SER A 97 -17.00 -15.49 -7.40
CA SER A 97 -15.83 -15.83 -8.22
C SER A 97 -15.20 -14.59 -8.86
N GLN A 98 -16.04 -13.68 -9.39
CA GLN A 98 -15.55 -12.44 -9.98
C GLN A 98 -15.02 -11.46 -8.93
N ALA A 99 -15.65 -11.36 -7.76
CA ALA A 99 -15.16 -10.54 -6.65
C ALA A 99 -13.75 -10.98 -6.21
N ASN A 100 -13.50 -12.29 -6.10
CA ASN A 100 -12.17 -12.82 -5.80
C ASN A 100 -11.11 -12.48 -6.87
N LYS A 101 -11.50 -12.34 -8.14
CA LYS A 101 -10.59 -11.91 -9.22
C LYS A 101 -10.31 -10.41 -9.20
N GLU A 102 -11.24 -9.61 -8.69
CA GLU A 102 -11.11 -8.16 -8.57
C GLU A 102 -10.37 -7.74 -7.27
N LEU A 103 -10.42 -8.56 -6.23
CA LEU A 103 -9.79 -8.31 -4.93
C LEU A 103 -8.29 -7.93 -5.02
N PRO A 104 -7.43 -8.67 -5.75
CA PRO A 104 -6.02 -8.29 -5.90
C PRO A 104 -5.80 -6.90 -6.52
N LYS A 105 -6.74 -6.40 -7.33
CA LYS A 105 -6.65 -5.05 -7.93
C LYS A 105 -6.92 -3.97 -6.90
N LEU A 106 -7.86 -4.20 -5.98
CA LEU A 106 -8.16 -3.32 -4.85
C LEU A 106 -6.98 -3.25 -3.88
N GLU A 107 -6.35 -4.40 -3.62
CA GLU A 107 -5.21 -4.52 -2.70
C GLU A 107 -3.85 -4.09 -3.28
N ARG A 108 -3.79 -3.86 -4.60
CA ARG A 108 -2.55 -3.54 -5.31
C ARG A 108 -1.78 -2.41 -4.61
N PHE A 109 -0.48 -2.60 -4.45
CA PHE A 109 0.48 -1.70 -3.78
C PHE A 109 0.31 -1.51 -2.26
N ILE A 110 -0.81 -1.92 -1.66
CA ILE A 110 -1.00 -1.82 -0.19
C ILE A 110 0.02 -2.71 0.54
N ALA A 111 0.29 -3.91 0.02
CA ALA A 111 1.32 -4.80 0.57
C ALA A 111 2.73 -4.18 0.52
N ALA A 112 3.08 -3.47 -0.56
CA ALA A 112 4.36 -2.79 -0.67
C ALA A 112 4.49 -1.65 0.36
N LEU A 113 3.40 -0.91 0.62
CA LEU A 113 3.37 0.12 1.66
C LEU A 113 3.58 -0.48 3.06
N SER A 114 3.00 -1.66 3.33
CA SER A 114 3.26 -2.42 4.56
C SER A 114 4.74 -2.77 4.70
N THR A 115 5.37 -3.29 3.64
CA THR A 115 6.80 -3.61 3.64
C THR A 115 7.65 -2.38 3.91
N ILE A 116 7.38 -1.25 3.25
CA ILE A 116 8.12 0.01 3.48
C ILE A 116 8.01 0.45 4.94
N SER A 117 6.81 0.33 5.52
CA SER A 117 6.56 0.72 6.91
C SER A 117 7.40 -0.06 7.93
N THR A 118 7.75 -1.32 7.61
CA THR A 118 8.60 -2.17 8.44
C THR A 118 10.08 -2.03 8.10
N VAL A 119 10.43 -1.87 6.82
CA VAL A 119 11.83 -1.83 6.37
C VAL A 119 12.50 -0.48 6.63
N ALA A 120 11.78 0.64 6.50
CA ALA A 120 12.37 1.97 6.70
C ALA A 120 12.96 2.20 8.12
N PRO A 121 12.30 1.80 9.22
CA PRO A 121 12.90 1.86 10.56
C PRO A 121 14.11 0.96 10.71
N LEU A 122 14.09 -0.23 10.11
CA LEU A 122 15.21 -1.17 10.16
C LEU A 122 16.43 -0.63 9.42
N LEU A 123 16.24 0.05 8.29
CA LEU A 123 17.31 0.77 7.58
C LEU A 123 17.88 1.92 8.42
N GLY A 124 17.02 2.67 9.12
CA GLY A 124 17.45 3.71 10.06
C GLY A 124 18.28 3.14 11.22
N LEU A 125 17.79 2.07 11.86
CA LEU A 125 18.51 1.37 12.92
C LEU A 125 19.86 0.84 12.44
N LEU A 126 19.92 0.26 11.24
CA LEU A 126 21.19 -0.15 10.62
C LEU A 126 22.15 1.04 10.47
N GLY A 127 21.64 2.19 10.02
CA GLY A 127 22.39 3.44 9.95
C GLY A 127 22.97 3.87 11.30
N THR A 128 22.21 3.73 12.41
CA THR A 128 22.77 4.02 13.74
C THR A 128 23.92 3.10 14.13
N ILE A 129 23.79 1.80 13.85
CA ILE A 129 24.83 0.81 14.16
C ILE A 129 26.11 1.15 13.39
N LEU A 130 25.98 1.41 12.08
CA LEU A 130 27.12 1.77 11.23
C LEU A 130 27.79 3.08 11.67
N GLY A 131 27.01 4.11 12.00
CA GLY A 131 27.53 5.39 12.46
C GLY A 131 28.24 5.30 13.82
N MET A 132 27.75 4.46 14.74
CA MET A 132 28.44 4.19 16.01
C MET A 132 29.77 3.45 15.77
N ILE A 133 29.79 2.43 14.90
CA ILE A 133 31.03 1.70 14.54
C ILE A 133 32.07 2.69 13.99
N GLN A 134 31.67 3.57 13.07
CA GLN A 134 32.55 4.59 12.51
C GLN A 134 33.08 5.55 13.58
N SER A 135 32.22 5.99 14.49
CA SER A 135 32.60 6.92 15.55
C SER A 135 33.63 6.32 16.51
N PHE A 136 33.50 5.03 16.85
CA PHE A 136 34.49 4.32 17.67
C PHE A 136 35.81 4.04 16.94
N ALA A 137 35.78 3.80 15.62
CA ALA A 137 36.99 3.65 14.81
C ALA A 137 37.83 4.95 14.74
N VAL A 138 37.19 6.12 14.79
CA VAL A 138 37.90 7.41 14.87
C VAL A 138 38.59 7.59 16.22
N ILE A 139 37.98 7.13 17.33
CA ILE A 139 38.60 7.21 18.66
C ILE A 139 39.84 6.32 18.74
N SER A 140 39.77 5.10 18.20
CA SER A 140 40.90 4.15 18.25
C SER A 140 42.12 4.63 17.46
N THR A 141 41.92 5.47 16.44
CA THR A 141 42.98 5.98 15.57
C THR A 141 43.56 7.32 16.02
N VAL A 142 42.74 8.24 16.56
CA VAL A 142 43.15 9.62 16.85
C VAL A 142 43.25 9.92 18.36
N GLY A 143 42.85 8.98 19.22
CA GLY A 143 42.84 9.15 20.68
C GLY A 143 41.67 9.99 21.21
N SER A 144 41.47 9.98 22.53
CA SER A 144 40.30 10.58 23.21
C SER A 144 40.17 12.12 23.11
N GLY A 145 41.15 12.80 22.50
CA GLY A 145 41.20 14.27 22.41
C GLY A 145 40.21 14.93 21.44
N ARG A 146 39.47 14.15 20.62
CA ARG A 146 38.50 14.68 19.62
C ARG A 146 37.06 14.32 19.93
N SER A 147 36.59 14.65 21.13
CA SER A 147 35.20 14.45 21.58
C SER A 147 34.14 15.03 20.62
N THR A 148 34.47 16.11 19.90
CA THR A 148 33.59 16.73 18.88
C THR A 148 33.35 15.84 17.67
N ALA A 149 34.37 15.08 17.22
CA ALA A 149 34.22 14.17 16.08
C ALA A 149 33.33 12.97 16.43
N LEU A 150 33.50 12.43 17.64
CA LEU A 150 32.62 11.39 18.19
C LEU A 150 31.17 11.87 18.26
N ALA A 151 30.94 13.04 18.85
CA ALA A 151 29.60 13.61 19.00
C ALA A 151 28.92 13.82 17.63
N SER A 152 29.66 14.29 16.63
CA SER A 152 29.14 14.47 15.27
C SER A 152 28.79 13.13 14.61
N GLY A 153 29.60 12.09 14.77
CA GLY A 153 29.32 10.78 14.20
C GLY A 153 28.08 10.12 14.80
N ILE A 154 27.92 10.21 16.12
CA ILE A 154 26.72 9.72 16.82
C ILE A 154 25.48 10.53 16.41
N ALA A 155 25.58 11.86 16.28
CA ALA A 155 24.47 12.69 15.85
C ALA A 155 23.99 12.32 14.43
N ASN A 156 24.92 12.12 13.49
CA ASN A 156 24.59 11.66 12.14
C ASN A 156 23.93 10.27 12.16
N ALA A 157 24.43 9.38 13.02
CA ALA A 157 23.85 8.06 13.22
C ALA A 157 22.38 8.18 13.66
N LEU A 158 22.09 8.97 14.69
CA LEU A 158 20.73 9.18 15.20
C LEU A 158 19.79 9.82 14.16
N LEU A 159 20.32 10.70 13.30
CA LEU A 159 19.54 11.31 12.22
C LEU A 159 19.02 10.26 11.21
N THR A 160 19.79 9.22 10.92
CA THR A 160 19.34 8.13 10.02
C THR A 160 18.14 7.37 10.58
N THR A 161 18.13 7.10 11.89
CA THR A 161 16.98 6.49 12.57
C THR A 161 15.77 7.40 12.55
N ALA A 162 15.96 8.69 12.87
CA ALA A 162 14.87 9.66 12.80
C ALA A 162 14.25 9.71 11.39
N ALA A 163 15.06 9.72 10.34
CA ALA A 163 14.59 9.69 8.96
C ALA A 163 13.78 8.41 8.64
N GLY A 164 14.25 7.23 9.07
CA GLY A 164 13.50 5.98 8.91
C GLY A 164 12.14 6.00 9.59
N LEU A 165 12.05 6.55 10.81
CA LEU A 165 10.79 6.68 11.54
C LEU A 165 9.83 7.68 10.89
N ILE A 166 10.34 8.81 10.39
CA ILE A 166 9.54 9.82 9.68
C ILE A 166 8.86 9.24 8.44
N ILE A 167 9.50 8.29 7.75
CA ILE A 167 8.91 7.59 6.58
C ILE A 167 7.92 6.51 7.03
N ALA A 168 8.28 5.75 8.08
CA ALA A 168 7.50 4.61 8.54
C ALA A 168 6.15 5.00 9.15
N ILE A 169 6.13 6.05 9.99
CA ILE A 169 4.92 6.46 10.72
C ILE A 169 3.76 6.78 9.76
N PRO A 170 3.92 7.66 8.75
CA PRO A 170 2.88 7.89 7.75
C PRO A 170 2.54 6.62 6.96
N SER A 171 3.54 5.81 6.60
CA SER A 171 3.34 4.59 5.82
C SER A 171 2.41 3.60 6.54
N VAL A 172 2.60 3.37 7.86
CA VAL A 172 1.71 2.52 8.68
C VAL A 172 0.29 3.10 8.73
N VAL A 173 0.16 4.41 8.96
CA VAL A 173 -1.15 5.07 9.06
C VAL A 173 -1.95 4.90 7.76
N PHE A 174 -1.33 5.20 6.62
CA PHE A 174 -1.99 5.07 5.32
C PHE A 174 -2.23 3.61 4.92
N TYR A 175 -1.31 2.69 5.24
CA TYR A 175 -1.54 1.26 5.06
C TYR A 175 -2.82 0.81 5.76
N ASN A 176 -2.98 1.10 7.05
CA ASN A 176 -4.17 0.75 7.81
C ASN A 176 -5.43 1.41 7.25
N TYR A 177 -5.34 2.68 6.82
CA TYR A 177 -6.45 3.38 6.18
C TYR A 177 -6.90 2.67 4.89
N PHE A 178 -5.97 2.29 4.01
CA PHE A 178 -6.31 1.63 2.75
C PHE A 178 -6.82 0.20 2.95
N VAL A 179 -6.26 -0.56 3.88
CA VAL A 179 -6.80 -1.89 4.25
C VAL A 179 -8.27 -1.78 4.69
N ASN A 180 -8.58 -0.80 5.55
CA ASN A 180 -9.95 -0.57 5.98
C ASN A 180 -10.85 -0.12 4.82
N ALA A 181 -10.34 0.70 3.89
CA ALA A 181 -11.07 1.12 2.71
C ALA A 181 -11.40 -0.06 1.76
N VAL A 182 -10.45 -0.99 1.57
CA VAL A 182 -10.67 -2.24 0.82
C VAL A 182 -11.75 -3.08 1.50
N ASN A 183 -11.63 -3.35 2.80
CA ASN A 183 -12.60 -4.17 3.54
C ASN A 183 -14.02 -3.60 3.46
N LYS A 184 -14.18 -2.28 3.62
CA LYS A 184 -15.48 -1.60 3.44
C LYS A 184 -16.03 -1.79 2.03
N LYS A 185 -15.17 -1.77 1.01
CA LYS A 185 -15.58 -1.98 -0.39
C LYS A 185 -15.98 -3.42 -0.67
N ILE A 186 -15.27 -4.40 -0.12
CA ILE A 186 -15.64 -5.82 -0.23
C ILE A 186 -17.01 -6.06 0.39
N LEU A 187 -17.23 -5.60 1.64
CA LEU A 187 -18.51 -5.74 2.31
C LEU A 187 -19.67 -5.08 1.54
N PHE A 188 -19.41 -3.91 0.94
CA PHE A 188 -20.38 -3.25 0.08
C PHE A 188 -20.73 -4.07 -1.16
N MET A 189 -19.72 -4.62 -1.85
CA MET A 189 -19.90 -5.48 -3.02
C MET A 189 -20.64 -6.77 -2.67
N GLU A 190 -20.33 -7.39 -1.53
CA GLU A 190 -21.00 -8.61 -1.04
C GLU A 190 -22.47 -8.36 -0.71
N ASN A 191 -22.77 -7.28 0.01
CA ASN A 191 -24.15 -6.91 0.34
C ASN A 191 -24.99 -6.67 -0.92
N LEU A 192 -24.45 -5.92 -1.89
CA LEU A 192 -25.14 -5.67 -3.15
C LEU A 192 -25.31 -6.95 -3.98
N SER A 193 -24.29 -7.81 -4.02
CA SER A 193 -24.34 -9.11 -4.70
C SER A 193 -25.42 -10.02 -4.10
N ASN A 194 -25.57 -10.03 -2.78
CA ASN A 194 -26.63 -10.78 -2.11
C ASN A 194 -28.01 -10.21 -2.43
N GLU A 195 -28.19 -8.90 -2.36
CA GLU A 195 -29.47 -8.24 -2.71
C GLU A 195 -29.91 -8.55 -4.15
N ILE A 196 -28.97 -8.50 -5.11
CA ILE A 196 -29.23 -8.82 -6.51
C ILE A 196 -29.56 -10.31 -6.69
N SER A 197 -28.82 -11.20 -6.05
CA SER A 197 -29.07 -12.65 -6.14
C SER A 197 -30.45 -13.01 -5.61
N ASP A 198 -30.82 -12.48 -4.43
CA ASP A 198 -32.12 -12.72 -3.80
C ASP A 198 -33.29 -12.25 -4.68
N PHE A 199 -33.10 -11.16 -5.44
CA PHE A 199 -34.11 -10.66 -6.38
C PHE A 199 -34.25 -11.56 -7.62
N LEU A 200 -33.13 -12.07 -8.13
CA LEU A 200 -33.08 -12.96 -9.29
C LEU A 200 -33.54 -14.39 -8.99
N GLU A 201 -33.46 -14.84 -7.74
CA GLU A 201 -33.98 -16.16 -7.33
C GLU A 201 -35.50 -16.14 -7.07
N LYS A 202 -36.07 -14.97 -6.75
CA LYS A 202 -37.49 -14.80 -6.45
C LYS A 202 -38.38 -14.57 -7.67
N ASN A 203 -37.81 -14.21 -8.82
CA ASN A 203 -38.51 -13.94 -10.09
C ASN A 203 -38.05 -14.89 -11.20
#